data_AF-A0A1V4JCW3-F1
#
_entry.id   AF-A0A1V4JCW3-F1
#
_cell.length_a   1.000
_cell.length_b   1.000
_cell.length_c   1.000
_cell.angle_alpha   90.00
_cell.angle_beta   90.00
_cell.angle_gamma   90.00
#
_symmetry.space_group_name_H-M   'P 1'
#
loop_
_entity.id
_entity.type
_entity.pdbx_description
1 polymer ?
#
loop_
_entity_poly.entity_id
_entity_poly.type
_entity_poly.pdbx_seq_one_letter_code
_entity_poly.pdbx_strand_id
1 'polypeptide(L)'
;MSPGGDTEKVTVCGDTHGQFYDLLNIFELNGLPSESNPYIFNGDFVDRGSFSVEVILTLFGFKLLYPEHFHLLRGDTAGTRLSPPPGAGTSAPGLGTSAPGT
;
A
#
# COMPACT_ATOMS: atom_id res chain seq x y z
N MET A 1 -5.17 -31.94 -25.90
CA MET A 1 -4.80 -31.41 -24.57
C MET A 1 -3.99 -30.15 -24.82
N SER A 2 -4.60 -28.98 -24.68
CA SER A 2 -3.85 -27.72 -24.72
C SER A 2 -3.16 -27.53 -23.37
N PRO A 3 -1.87 -27.17 -23.32
CA PRO A 3 -1.21 -26.78 -22.09
C PRO A 3 -1.65 -25.34 -21.79
N GLY A 4 -2.85 -25.18 -21.23
CA GLY A 4 -3.24 -23.91 -20.63
C GLY A 4 -2.56 -23.85 -19.27
N GLY A 5 -1.47 -23.09 -19.16
CA GLY A 5 -0.98 -22.70 -17.84
C GLY A 5 -2.07 -21.87 -17.19
N ASP A 6 -2.68 -22.39 -16.12
CA ASP A 6 -3.66 -21.68 -15.32
C ASP A 6 -2.97 -20.43 -14.76
N THR A 7 -3.12 -19.31 -15.48
CA THR A 7 -2.59 -18.02 -15.04
C THR A 7 -3.54 -17.53 -13.97
N GLU A 8 -3.26 -17.88 -12.71
CA GLU A 8 -3.98 -17.36 -11.56
C GLU A 8 -3.90 -15.83 -11.58
N LYS A 9 -5.06 -15.19 -11.61
CA LYS A 9 -5.16 -13.73 -11.63
C LYS A 9 -5.32 -13.22 -10.21
N VAL A 10 -4.48 -12.27 -9.83
CA VAL A 10 -4.56 -11.58 -8.54
C VAL A 10 -4.92 -10.13 -8.78
N THR A 11 -5.91 -9.63 -8.04
CA THR A 11 -6.33 -8.23 -8.09
C THR A 11 -5.60 -7.44 -7.02
N VAL A 12 -4.87 -6.39 -7.43
CA VAL A 12 -4.14 -5.52 -6.50
C VAL A 12 -4.86 -4.18 -6.41
N CYS A 13 -5.28 -3.81 -5.20
CA CYS A 13 -5.95 -2.56 -4.88
C CYS A 13 -5.01 -1.65 -4.08
N GLY A 14 -5.01 -0.35 -4.39
CA GLY A 14 -4.27 0.68 -3.65
C GLY A 14 -5.09 1.28 -2.49
N ASP A 15 -4.68 2.47 -2.06
CA ASP A 15 -5.26 3.19 -0.93
C ASP A 15 -6.77 3.43 -1.11
N THR A 16 -7.54 3.12 -0.07
CA THR A 16 -9.02 3.29 -0.09
C THR A 16 -9.46 4.57 0.63
N HIS A 17 -8.63 5.13 1.55
CA HIS A 17 -8.88 6.36 2.29
C HIS A 17 -10.30 6.47 2.92
N GLY A 18 -10.85 5.36 3.42
CA GLY A 18 -12.17 5.29 4.02
C GLY A 18 -13.35 5.54 3.06
N GLN A 19 -13.16 5.34 1.75
CA GLN A 19 -14.21 5.43 0.73
C GLN A 19 -14.91 4.08 0.52
N PHE A 20 -15.89 3.76 1.38
CA PHE A 20 -16.60 2.49 1.34
C PHE A 20 -17.32 2.20 0.00
N TYR A 21 -17.90 3.21 -0.63
CA TYR A 21 -18.61 3.03 -1.90
C TYR A 21 -17.67 2.66 -3.06
N ASP A 22 -16.43 3.17 -3.05
CA ASP A 22 -15.44 2.80 -4.07
C ASP A 22 -14.98 1.36 -3.88
N LEU A 23 -14.85 0.90 -2.64
CA LEU A 23 -14.59 -0.51 -2.32
C LEU A 23 -15.69 -1.42 -2.90
N LEU A 24 -16.96 -1.06 -2.71
CA LEU A 24 -18.07 -1.81 -3.28
C LEU A 24 -18.05 -1.81 -4.81
N ASN A 25 -17.75 -0.66 -5.43
CA ASN A 25 -17.66 -0.55 -6.88
C ASN A 25 -16.53 -1.42 -7.45
N ILE A 26 -15.39 -1.54 -6.76
CA ILE A 26 -14.31 -2.47 -7.14
C ILE A 26 -14.82 -3.91 -7.17
N PHE A 27 -15.61 -4.31 -6.17
CA PHE A 27 -16.19 -5.65 -6.11
C PHE A 27 -17.29 -5.88 -7.15
N GLU A 28 -18.07 -4.85 -7.50
CA GLU A 28 -19.06 -4.95 -8.58
C GLU A 28 -18.39 -5.08 -9.95
N LEU A 29 -17.30 -4.35 -10.19
CA LEU A 29 -16.59 -4.34 -11.47
C LEU A 29 -15.70 -5.57 -11.67
N ASN A 30 -15.02 -6.01 -10.62
CA ASN A 30 -14.00 -7.05 -10.70
C ASN A 30 -14.42 -8.38 -10.02
N GLY A 31 -15.65 -8.44 -9.50
CA GLY A 31 -16.19 -9.58 -8.79
C GLY A 31 -15.86 -9.57 -7.29
N LEU A 32 -16.61 -10.36 -6.53
CA LEU A 32 -16.34 -10.52 -5.10
C LEU A 32 -15.06 -11.34 -4.86
N PRO A 33 -14.40 -11.17 -3.71
CA PRO A 33 -13.30 -12.03 -3.30
C PRO A 33 -13.74 -13.49 -3.20
N SER A 34 -12.92 -14.39 -3.74
CA SER A 34 -13.09 -15.85 -3.67
C SER A 34 -11.74 -16.55 -3.82
N GLU A 35 -11.69 -17.87 -3.66
CA GLU A 35 -10.49 -18.67 -3.92
C GLU A 35 -9.99 -18.52 -5.37
N SER A 36 -10.89 -18.30 -6.33
CA SER A 36 -10.57 -18.10 -7.75
C SER A 36 -10.37 -16.62 -8.14
N ASN A 37 -10.62 -15.69 -7.23
CA ASN A 37 -10.46 -14.25 -7.43
C ASN A 37 -9.77 -13.61 -6.20
N PRO A 38 -8.47 -13.88 -6.02
CA PRO A 38 -7.70 -13.35 -4.90
C PRO A 38 -7.48 -11.84 -4.98
N TYR A 39 -7.44 -11.19 -3.81
CA TYR A 39 -7.25 -9.76 -3.65
C TYR A 39 -6.06 -9.43 -2.74
N ILE A 40 -5.31 -8.41 -3.12
CA ILE A 40 -4.28 -7.78 -2.30
C ILE A 40 -4.61 -6.30 -2.15
N PHE A 41 -4.86 -5.86 -0.93
CA PHE A 41 -5.10 -4.46 -0.59
C PHE A 41 -3.84 -3.86 0.04
N ASN A 42 -3.24 -2.89 -0.63
CA ASN A 42 -1.96 -2.28 -0.24
C ASN A 42 -2.12 -1.00 0.60
N GLY A 43 -2.71 -1.14 1.80
CA GLY A 43 -2.61 -0.10 2.83
C GLY A 43 -3.53 1.11 2.70
N ASP A 44 -3.35 2.05 3.64
CA ASP A 44 -4.08 3.31 3.85
C ASP A 44 -5.62 3.22 3.75
N PHE A 45 -6.18 2.31 4.55
CA PHE A 45 -7.62 2.06 4.60
C PHE A 45 -8.40 3.09 5.44
N VAL A 46 -7.72 3.80 6.36
CA VAL A 46 -8.35 4.39 7.55
C VAL A 46 -8.07 5.89 7.74
N ASP A 47 -7.21 6.52 6.94
CA ASP A 47 -7.01 7.97 7.06
C ASP A 47 -7.98 8.73 6.13
N ARG A 48 -8.67 9.72 6.73
CA ARG A 48 -9.51 10.78 6.13
C ARG A 48 -10.99 10.49 5.83
N GLY A 49 -11.43 9.23 5.73
CA GLY A 49 -12.82 8.90 5.37
C GLY A 49 -13.78 8.69 6.55
N SER A 50 -15.01 9.21 6.44
CA SER A 50 -16.07 9.05 7.47
C SER A 50 -16.64 7.63 7.61
N PHE A 51 -16.32 6.72 6.68
CA PHE A 51 -16.82 5.33 6.63
C PHE A 51 -15.70 4.29 6.80
N SER A 52 -14.66 4.67 7.54
CA SER A 52 -13.49 3.82 7.75
C SER A 52 -13.80 2.54 8.53
N VAL A 53 -14.85 2.55 9.36
CA VAL A 53 -15.30 1.38 10.14
C VAL A 53 -15.92 0.32 9.24
N GLU A 54 -16.78 0.73 8.31
CA GLU A 54 -17.42 -0.14 7.33
C GLU A 54 -16.36 -0.79 6.43
N VAL A 55 -15.41 0.02 5.94
CA VAL A 55 -14.28 -0.47 5.14
C VAL A 55 -13.49 -1.54 5.91
N ILE A 56 -13.02 -1.24 7.12
CA ILE A 56 -12.13 -2.17 7.84
C ILE A 56 -12.88 -3.45 8.27
N LEU A 57 -14.16 -3.36 8.62
CA LEU A 57 -14.98 -4.53 8.97
C LEU A 57 -15.22 -5.43 7.75
N THR A 58 -15.52 -4.85 6.58
CA THR A 58 -15.68 -5.61 5.34
C THR A 58 -14.37 -6.30 4.93
N LEU A 59 -13.25 -5.57 4.97
CA LEU A 59 -11.93 -6.13 4.66
C LEU A 59 -11.54 -7.26 5.62
N PHE A 60 -11.77 -7.10 6.93
CA PHE A 60 -11.51 -8.18 7.89
C PHE A 60 -12.46 -9.37 7.71
N GLY A 61 -13.73 -9.13 7.35
CA GLY A 61 -14.67 -10.19 7.05
C GLY A 61 -14.17 -11.10 5.92
N PHE A 62 -13.67 -10.51 4.82
CA PHE A 62 -13.08 -11.28 3.72
C PHE A 62 -11.75 -11.92 4.10
N LYS A 63 -10.93 -11.29 4.93
CA LYS A 63 -9.69 -11.90 5.45
C LYS A 63 -9.97 -13.16 6.28
N LEU A 64 -11.04 -13.16 7.06
CA LEU A 64 -11.45 -14.32 7.85
C LEU A 64 -12.08 -15.41 6.98
N LEU A 65 -12.84 -15.02 5.95
CA LEU A 65 -13.49 -15.95 5.04
C LEU A 65 -12.49 -16.61 4.07
N TYR A 66 -11.51 -15.86 3.58
CA TYR A 66 -10.52 -16.30 2.60
C TYR A 66 -9.08 -15.96 3.05
N PRO A 67 -8.57 -16.58 4.13
CA PRO A 67 -7.28 -16.20 4.73
C PRO A 67 -6.08 -16.36 3.78
N GLU A 68 -6.13 -17.33 2.87
CA GLU A 68 -5.05 -17.62 1.91
C GLU A 68 -5.16 -16.84 0.59
N HIS A 69 -6.31 -16.22 0.30
CA HIS A 69 -6.59 -15.57 -1.00
C HIS A 69 -6.90 -14.07 -0.86
N PHE A 70 -7.04 -13.57 0.37
CA PHE A 70 -7.28 -12.17 0.67
C PHE A 70 -6.16 -11.63 1.56
N HIS A 71 -5.37 -10.68 1.07
CA HIS A 71 -4.22 -10.13 1.78
C HIS A 71 -4.37 -8.64 2.03
N LEU A 72 -4.13 -8.23 3.28
CA LEU A 72 -4.08 -6.84 3.70
C LEU A 72 -2.64 -6.50 4.05
N LEU A 73 -2.04 -5.58 3.29
CA LEU A 73 -0.72 -5.03 3.60
C LEU A 73 -0.89 -3.76 4.42
N ARG A 74 0.00 -3.54 5.39
CA ARG A 74 0.01 -2.32 6.20
C ARG A 74 0.58 -1.18 5.36
N GLY A 75 -0.25 -0.18 5.06
CA GLY A 75 0.22 1.07 4.49
C GLY A 75 1.07 1.83 5.49
N ASP A 76 2.14 2.45 5.02
CA ASP A 76 2.89 3.42 5.81
C ASP A 76 2.17 4.77 5.67
N THR A 77 1.54 5.25 6.74
CA THR A 77 1.10 6.64 6.83
C THR A 77 2.37 7.48 6.83
N ALA A 78 2.69 8.09 5.67
CA ALA A 78 3.88 8.90 5.45
C ALA A 78 4.25 9.78 6.66
N GLY A 79 5.21 9.32 7.47
CA GLY A 79 5.57 9.97 8.73
C GLY A 79 6.97 9.66 9.25
N THR A 80 7.65 8.61 8.77
CA THR A 80 9.07 8.42 9.06
C THR A 80 9.88 8.79 7.82
N ARG A 81 9.99 10.11 7.58
CA ARG A 81 11.17 10.62 6.87
C ARG A 81 12.34 10.18 7.73
N LEU A 82 13.05 9.13 7.34
CA LEU A 82 14.33 8.74 7.92
C LEU A 82 15.24 9.96 7.83
N SER A 83 15.25 10.78 8.88
CA SER A 83 16.31 11.74 9.08
C SER A 83 17.60 10.91 9.16
N PRO A 84 18.63 11.22 8.36
CA PRO A 84 19.90 10.54 8.52
C PRO A 84 20.34 10.67 9.99
N PRO A 85 20.97 9.63 10.57
CA PRO A 85 21.40 9.66 11.97
C PRO A 85 22.29 10.90 12.21
N PRO A 86 22.06 11.66 13.30
CA PRO A 86 22.92 12.78 13.65
C PRO A 86 24.29 12.21 14.01
N GLY A 87 25.24 12.28 13.06
CA GLY A 87 26.56 11.66 13.25
C GLY A 87 27.28 11.23 11.97
N ALA A 88 26.68 11.36 10.79
CA ALA A 88 27.44 11.34 9.55
C ALA A 88 28.28 12.62 9.45
N GLY A 89 29.39 12.64 10.21
CA GLY A 89 30.44 13.62 10.10
C GLY A 89 30.99 13.56 8.69
N THR A 90 30.54 14.48 7.84
CA THR A 90 31.29 14.84 6.65
C THR A 90 32.55 15.52 7.15
N SER A 91 33.62 14.74 7.28
CA SER A 91 34.97 15.23 7.40
C SER A 91 35.22 16.20 6.24
N ALA A 92 35.30 17.48 6.56
CA ALA A 92 35.78 18.49 5.64
C ALA A 92 37.24 18.16 5.27
N PRO A 93 37.60 18.05 3.98
CA PRO A 93 38.96 18.32 3.58
C PRO A 93 39.08 19.83 3.41
N GLY A 94 39.84 20.47 4.30
CA GLY A 94 40.33 21.80 4.05
C GLY A 94 41.20 21.78 2.79
N LEU A 95 40.85 22.62 1.81
CA LEU A 95 41.78 23.03 0.76
C LEU A 95 41.54 24.52 0.52
N GLY A 96 42.56 25.31 0.83
CA GLY A 96 42.53 26.76 0.73
C GLY A 96 42.66 27.29 -0.69
N THR A 97 42.91 28.60 -0.73
CA THR A 97 43.12 29.47 -1.92
C THR A 97 41.82 29.82 -2.65
N SER A 98 41.50 31.05 -3.04
CA SER A 98 42.11 32.39 -2.91
C SER A 98 41.08 33.37 -3.48
N ALA A 99 40.92 34.55 -2.88
CA ALA A 99 40.17 35.67 -3.47
C ALA A 99 40.76 36.07 -4.84
N PRO A 100 39.98 36.76 -5.68
CA PRO A 100 40.36 38.16 -5.89
C PRO A 100 39.15 39.10 -5.91
N GLY A 101 39.35 40.26 -5.29
CA GLY A 101 38.60 41.47 -5.61
C GLY A 101 39.26 42.19 -6.78
N THR A 102 38.41 42.80 -7.60
CA THR A 102 38.63 44.05 -8.34
C THR A 102 37.27 44.66 -8.61
#